data_AF-E2A1Z4-F1
#
_entry.id   AF-E2A1Z4-F1
#
_cell.length_a   1.000
_cell.length_b   1.000
_cell.length_c   1.000
_cell.angle_alpha   90.00
_cell.angle_beta   90.00
_cell.angle_gamma   90.00
#
_symmetry.space_group_name_H-M   'P 1'
#
loop_
_entity.id
_entity.type
_entity.pdbx_description
1 polymer ?
#
loop_
_entity_poly.entity_id
_entity_poly.type
_entity_poly.pdbx_seq_one_letter_code
_entity_poly.pdbx_strand_id
1 'polypeptide(L)'
;MANQVKVGIISGSGLGDCLHKTFKCNNIVRRANAKNDFGYPSSDLYCGSIDGINIVLLSRHGEGHKINPTGVNYRVCHIPMEPAFDPRTSEILIQAAKKLGYNIRKGGTIVTIEGPRFSSKAESNALRLWGGHLVSMTTCPEVYLAKEAGLLYAVIAMATDYDCWRDCEDNVHAADVLVVFKQNVDKITNVLLETVKIIGSGEWKQDILKLKDLIETSNMSSKN
;
A
#
# COMPACT_ATOMS: atom_id res chain seq x y z
N MET A 1 3.26 -29.63 -3.17
CA MET A 1 2.33 -28.74 -2.45
C MET A 1 2.10 -27.52 -3.33
N ALA A 2 0.86 -27.20 -3.68
CA ALA A 2 0.59 -25.96 -4.41
C ALA A 2 1.17 -24.79 -3.59
N ASN A 3 1.97 -23.92 -4.22
CA ASN A 3 2.53 -22.75 -3.55
C ASN A 3 1.36 -21.89 -3.04
N GLN A 4 1.05 -22.00 -1.76
CA GLN A 4 -0.06 -21.28 -1.15
C GLN A 4 0.32 -19.80 -1.11
N VAL A 5 -0.42 -18.98 -1.86
CA VAL A 5 -0.20 -17.52 -1.92
C VAL A 5 -0.37 -16.93 -0.52
N LYS A 6 0.51 -15.98 -0.18
CA LYS A 6 0.43 -15.20 1.06
C LYS A 6 0.29 -13.73 0.69
N VAL A 7 -0.66 -13.04 1.30
CA VAL A 7 -0.93 -11.62 1.01
C VAL A 7 -0.46 -10.75 2.17
N GLY A 8 0.43 -9.81 1.88
CA GLY A 8 0.79 -8.72 2.80
C GLY A 8 -0.18 -7.55 2.63
N ILE A 9 -0.69 -7.00 3.72
CA ILE A 9 -1.52 -5.78 3.71
C ILE A 9 -0.81 -4.74 4.57
N ILE A 10 -0.31 -3.69 3.92
CA ILE A 10 0.29 -2.53 4.59
C ILE A 10 -0.79 -1.47 4.72
N SER A 11 -1.13 -1.14 5.96
CA SER A 11 -2.26 -0.28 6.27
C SER A 11 -1.78 1.12 6.67
N GLY A 12 -2.40 2.14 6.05
CA GLY A 12 -2.18 3.54 6.39
C GLY A 12 -2.85 3.95 7.70
N SER A 13 -2.85 5.24 7.98
CA SER A 13 -3.28 5.73 9.27
C SER A 13 -4.75 5.42 9.60
N GLY A 14 -5.02 4.82 10.77
CA GLY A 14 -6.37 4.49 11.26
C GLY A 14 -6.95 3.16 10.76
N LEU A 15 -6.31 2.51 9.77
CA LEU A 15 -6.82 1.28 9.17
C LEU A 15 -6.43 0.03 9.98
N GLY A 16 -5.22 -0.01 10.55
CA GLY A 16 -4.68 -1.17 11.27
C GLY A 16 -5.59 -1.71 12.37
N ASP A 17 -6.12 -0.83 13.24
CA ASP A 17 -6.97 -1.22 14.37
C ASP A 17 -8.28 -1.89 13.95
N CYS A 18 -8.86 -1.44 12.82
CA CYS A 18 -10.08 -2.03 12.26
C CYS A 18 -9.80 -3.39 11.61
N LEU A 19 -8.64 -3.52 10.96
CA LEU A 19 -8.28 -4.72 10.22
C LEU A 19 -8.00 -5.93 11.12
N HIS A 20 -7.40 -5.74 12.30
CA HIS A 20 -7.03 -6.86 13.18
C HIS A 20 -8.23 -7.74 13.58
N LYS A 21 -9.40 -7.12 13.82
CA LYS A 21 -10.62 -7.84 14.19
C LYS A 21 -11.24 -8.55 12.99
N THR A 22 -11.31 -7.86 11.85
CA THR A 22 -11.91 -8.38 10.62
C THR A 22 -11.17 -9.60 10.09
N PHE A 23 -9.85 -9.62 10.23
CA PHE A 23 -8.98 -10.63 9.63
C PHE A 23 -8.65 -11.82 10.53
N LYS A 24 -9.29 -11.92 11.70
CA LYS A 24 -9.10 -13.03 12.65
C LYS A 24 -7.62 -13.33 12.92
N CYS A 25 -6.80 -12.28 13.06
CA CYS A 25 -5.38 -12.46 13.34
C CYS A 25 -5.19 -13.17 14.67
N ASN A 26 -4.73 -14.41 14.62
CA ASN A 26 -4.61 -15.30 15.78
C ASN A 26 -3.14 -15.52 16.19
N ASN A 27 -2.20 -15.01 15.41
CA ASN A 27 -0.78 -15.05 15.70
C ASN A 27 -0.16 -13.67 15.50
N ILE A 28 0.75 -13.29 16.39
CA ILE A 28 1.43 -11.99 16.38
C ILE A 28 2.92 -12.25 16.40
N VAL A 29 3.64 -11.81 15.36
CA VAL A 29 5.09 -11.74 15.38
C VAL A 29 5.47 -10.39 15.95
N ARG A 30 6.04 -10.38 17.16
CA ARG A 30 6.50 -9.15 17.81
C ARG A 30 7.54 -8.45 16.95
N ARG A 31 7.50 -7.12 16.89
CA ARG A 31 8.45 -6.25 16.19
C ARG A 31 9.90 -6.61 16.51
N ALA A 32 10.19 -6.87 17.78
CA ALA A 32 11.52 -7.27 18.25
C ALA A 32 12.02 -8.58 17.61
N ASN A 33 11.11 -9.48 17.26
CA ASN A 33 11.38 -10.79 16.65
C ASN A 33 11.33 -10.75 15.11
N ALA A 34 10.96 -9.61 14.52
CA ALA A 34 10.82 -9.42 13.07
C ALA A 34 11.92 -8.49 12.49
N LYS A 35 13.01 -8.30 13.22
CA LYS A 35 14.17 -7.52 12.75
C LYS A 35 14.79 -8.18 11.52
N ASN A 36 15.10 -7.37 10.50
CA ASN A 36 15.87 -7.78 9.33
C ASN A 36 17.15 -6.93 9.21
N ASP A 37 17.88 -7.11 8.12
CA ASP A 37 19.13 -6.38 7.84
C ASP A 37 18.95 -4.85 7.77
N PHE A 38 17.72 -4.37 7.58
CA PHE A 38 17.37 -2.95 7.50
C PHE A 38 16.82 -2.37 8.80
N GLY A 39 16.72 -3.19 9.85
CA GLY A 39 16.23 -2.79 11.17
C GLY A 39 14.91 -3.44 11.52
N TYR A 40 14.09 -2.72 12.28
CA TYR A 40 12.82 -3.23 12.78
C TYR A 40 11.66 -2.76 11.90
N PRO A 41 10.60 -3.56 11.73
CA PRO A 41 9.38 -3.09 11.08
C PRO A 41 8.70 -1.96 11.89
N SER A 42 7.75 -1.29 11.26
CA SER A 42 6.99 -0.19 11.86
C SER A 42 6.08 -0.63 13.02
N SER A 43 5.60 -1.88 13.02
CA SER A 43 4.79 -2.47 14.09
C SER A 43 5.08 -3.97 14.26
N ASP A 44 4.39 -4.61 15.20
CA ASP A 44 4.19 -6.06 15.20
C ASP A 44 3.54 -6.50 13.86
N LEU A 45 3.83 -7.73 13.43
CA LEU A 45 3.17 -8.35 12.27
C LEU A 45 2.00 -9.19 12.75
N TYR A 46 0.81 -8.89 12.26
CA TYR A 46 -0.40 -9.62 12.63
C TYR A 46 -0.71 -10.66 11.56
N CYS A 47 -0.60 -11.92 11.92
CA CYS A 47 -0.78 -13.06 11.03
C CYS A 47 -2.18 -13.64 11.21
N GLY A 48 -2.86 -13.91 10.10
CA GLY A 48 -4.19 -14.50 10.10
C GLY A 48 -4.49 -15.22 8.79
N SER A 49 -5.77 -15.51 8.56
CA SER A 49 -6.22 -16.08 7.30
C SER A 49 -7.62 -15.61 6.89
N ILE A 50 -7.85 -15.57 5.59
CA ILE A 50 -9.16 -15.30 4.98
C ILE A 50 -9.44 -16.45 4.01
N ASP A 51 -10.52 -17.21 4.25
CA ASP A 51 -10.91 -18.35 3.42
C ASP A 51 -9.74 -19.31 3.11
N GLY A 52 -8.88 -19.55 4.11
CA GLY A 52 -7.70 -20.42 4.00
C GLY A 52 -6.45 -19.77 3.38
N ILE A 53 -6.51 -18.49 2.99
CA ILE A 53 -5.39 -17.73 2.45
C ILE A 53 -4.65 -17.03 3.58
N ASN A 54 -3.35 -17.27 3.67
CA ASN A 54 -2.52 -16.65 4.71
C ASN A 54 -2.35 -15.16 4.45
N ILE A 55 -2.57 -14.36 5.48
CA ILE A 55 -2.38 -12.91 5.42
C ILE A 55 -1.45 -12.41 6.51
N VAL A 56 -0.74 -11.31 6.22
CA VAL A 56 0.11 -10.60 7.18
C VAL A 56 -0.24 -9.12 7.11
N LEU A 57 -0.60 -8.53 8.25
CA LEU A 57 -0.88 -7.11 8.37
C LEU A 57 0.30 -6.38 9.02
N LEU A 58 0.60 -5.21 8.49
CA LEU A 58 1.61 -4.29 9.02
C LEU A 58 1.04 -2.87 9.05
N SER A 59 1.11 -2.19 10.20
CA SER A 59 0.73 -0.77 10.31
C SER A 59 1.90 0.10 9.88
N ARG A 60 1.72 0.94 8.86
CA ARG A 60 2.81 1.76 8.29
C ARG A 60 3.45 2.71 9.29
N HIS A 61 2.67 3.27 10.22
CA HIS A 61 3.13 4.29 11.17
C HIS A 61 3.30 3.77 12.61
N GLY A 62 3.25 2.45 12.81
CA GLY A 62 3.22 1.85 14.13
C GLY A 62 1.90 2.10 14.88
N GLU A 63 1.82 1.60 16.10
CA GLU A 63 0.67 1.84 16.98
C GLU A 63 0.66 3.31 17.45
N GLY A 64 -0.46 4.00 17.23
CA GLY A 64 -0.61 5.42 17.58
C GLY A 64 0.17 6.41 16.70
N HIS A 65 0.50 6.04 15.45
CA HIS A 65 1.04 6.97 14.42
C HIS A 65 2.36 7.66 14.78
N LYS A 66 3.26 6.95 15.46
CA LYS A 66 4.48 7.54 16.02
C LYS A 66 5.67 7.58 15.04
N ILE A 67 5.57 6.98 13.86
CA ILE A 67 6.67 6.88 12.88
C ILE A 67 6.39 7.78 11.67
N ASN A 68 7.31 8.70 11.40
CA ASN A 68 7.30 9.59 10.23
C ASN A 68 7.72 8.83 8.94
N PRO A 69 7.13 9.14 7.76
CA PRO A 69 7.48 8.55 6.47
C PRO A 69 8.98 8.42 6.09
N THR A 70 9.84 9.37 6.45
CA THR A 70 11.20 9.50 5.88
C THR A 70 12.24 8.46 6.36
N GLY A 71 11.87 7.51 7.24
CA GLY A 71 12.83 6.69 8.00
C GLY A 71 13.25 5.34 7.40
N VAL A 72 13.25 5.14 6.07
CA VAL A 72 13.45 3.80 5.45
C VAL A 72 14.85 3.64 4.83
N ASN A 73 15.49 2.49 5.06
CA ASN A 73 16.84 2.14 4.60
C ASN A 73 16.77 1.26 3.33
N TYR A 74 17.47 1.62 2.25
CA TYR A 74 17.34 1.01 0.92
C TYR A 74 18.63 0.35 0.41
N ARG A 75 18.50 -0.69 -0.43
CA ARG A 75 19.57 -1.20 -1.30
C ARG A 75 19.53 -0.49 -2.66
N VAL A 76 20.61 -0.62 -3.43
CA VAL A 76 20.69 -0.10 -4.81
C VAL A 76 20.30 -1.22 -5.79
N CYS A 77 19.13 -1.11 -6.42
CA CYS A 77 18.73 -1.90 -7.57
C CYS A 77 18.17 -0.97 -8.66
N HIS A 78 18.70 -1.04 -9.89
CA HIS A 78 18.20 -0.22 -10.99
C HIS A 78 17.01 -0.92 -11.67
N ILE A 79 15.88 -1.00 -10.97
CA ILE A 79 14.69 -1.70 -11.46
C ILE A 79 13.84 -0.81 -12.39
N PRO A 80 13.34 -1.33 -13.53
CA PRO A 80 12.38 -0.63 -14.35
C PRO A 80 11.09 -0.36 -13.56
N MET A 81 10.61 0.88 -13.58
CA MET A 81 9.41 1.30 -12.84
C MET A 81 8.13 1.38 -13.70
N GLU A 82 8.16 0.93 -14.95
CA GLU A 82 6.97 0.77 -15.78
C GLU A 82 6.61 -0.71 -15.94
N PRO A 83 5.39 -1.15 -15.57
CA PRO A 83 4.44 -0.42 -14.72
C PRO A 83 4.93 -0.37 -13.26
N ALA A 84 4.54 0.69 -12.53
CA ALA A 84 4.96 0.87 -11.12
C ALA A 84 4.25 -0.10 -10.17
N PHE A 85 2.99 -0.40 -10.47
CA PHE A 85 2.15 -1.35 -9.73
C PHE A 85 1.90 -2.59 -10.59
N ASP A 86 1.65 -3.73 -9.95
CA ASP A 86 1.29 -4.96 -10.64
C ASP A 86 -0.10 -4.81 -11.31
N PRO A 87 -0.20 -4.92 -12.65
CA PRO A 87 -1.45 -4.70 -13.36
C PRO A 87 -2.54 -5.69 -12.99
N ARG A 88 -2.17 -6.97 -12.74
CA ARG A 88 -3.12 -8.03 -12.42
C ARG A 88 -3.73 -7.80 -11.03
N THR A 89 -2.91 -7.52 -10.03
CA THR A 89 -3.36 -7.20 -8.67
C THR A 89 -4.18 -5.91 -8.65
N SER A 90 -3.81 -4.91 -9.44
CA SER A 90 -4.59 -3.67 -9.61
C SER A 90 -5.97 -3.95 -10.22
N GLU A 91 -6.07 -4.84 -11.20
CA GLU A 91 -7.37 -5.23 -11.78
C GLU A 91 -8.23 -5.98 -10.77
N ILE A 92 -7.65 -6.85 -9.93
CA ILE A 92 -8.38 -7.56 -8.89
C ILE A 92 -9.00 -6.59 -7.87
N LEU A 93 -8.27 -5.53 -7.46
CA LEU A 93 -8.83 -4.49 -6.59
C LEU A 93 -10.07 -3.83 -7.21
N ILE A 94 -10.01 -3.54 -8.51
CA ILE A 94 -11.15 -2.97 -9.24
C ILE A 94 -12.32 -3.97 -9.33
N GLN A 95 -12.04 -5.24 -9.61
CA GLN A 95 -13.05 -6.30 -9.66
C GLN A 95 -13.74 -6.49 -8.31
N ALA A 96 -12.99 -6.53 -7.22
CA ALA A 96 -13.50 -6.62 -5.86
C ALA A 96 -14.42 -5.44 -5.52
N ALA A 97 -13.99 -4.21 -5.80
CA ALA A 97 -14.80 -3.02 -5.55
C ALA A 97 -16.08 -2.98 -6.40
N LYS A 98 -16.01 -3.35 -7.68
CA LYS A 98 -17.18 -3.44 -8.57
C LYS A 98 -18.17 -4.50 -8.08
N LYS A 99 -17.70 -5.66 -7.64
CA LYS A 99 -18.54 -6.73 -7.08
C LYS A 99 -19.32 -6.27 -5.85
N LEU A 100 -18.73 -5.38 -5.04
CA LEU A 100 -19.36 -4.78 -3.86
C LEU A 100 -20.23 -3.55 -4.18
N GLY A 101 -20.33 -3.15 -5.44
CA GLY A 101 -21.10 -1.99 -5.87
C GLY A 101 -20.48 -0.64 -5.49
N TYR A 102 -19.19 -0.60 -5.14
CA TYR A 102 -18.51 0.64 -4.81
C TYR A 102 -18.01 1.36 -6.05
N ASN A 103 -18.20 2.68 -6.07
CA ASN A 103 -17.63 3.52 -7.12
C ASN A 103 -16.11 3.65 -6.90
N ILE A 104 -15.33 3.14 -7.84
CA ILE A 104 -13.87 3.17 -7.80
C ILE A 104 -13.32 3.69 -9.12
N ARG A 105 -12.32 4.57 -9.05
CA ARG A 105 -11.57 5.03 -10.23
C ARG A 105 -10.47 4.02 -10.55
N LYS A 106 -10.41 3.56 -11.81
CA LYS A 106 -9.27 2.79 -12.33
C LYS A 106 -8.17 3.75 -12.78
N GLY A 107 -6.95 3.53 -12.28
CA GLY A 107 -5.78 4.34 -12.61
C GLY A 107 -5.73 5.71 -11.91
N GLY A 108 -4.65 6.42 -12.15
CA GLY A 108 -4.36 7.72 -11.54
C GLY A 108 -2.88 7.86 -11.18
N THR A 109 -2.42 9.11 -11.09
CA THR A 109 -1.05 9.44 -10.72
C THR A 109 -1.04 9.90 -9.27
N ILE A 110 -0.31 9.17 -8.41
CA ILE A 110 -0.09 9.56 -7.02
C ILE A 110 1.25 10.28 -6.93
N VAL A 111 1.23 11.57 -6.60
CA VAL A 111 2.44 12.32 -6.27
C VAL A 111 2.73 12.09 -4.80
N THR A 112 3.92 11.56 -4.49
CA THR A 112 4.37 11.46 -3.09
C THR A 112 5.23 12.67 -2.73
N ILE A 113 4.77 13.47 -1.77
CA ILE A 113 5.57 14.54 -1.17
C ILE A 113 6.26 14.04 0.10
N GLU A 114 7.31 14.74 0.53
CA GLU A 114 8.08 14.35 1.71
C GLU A 114 7.29 14.45 3.03
N GLY A 115 6.45 15.49 3.17
CA GLY A 115 5.80 15.80 4.44
C GLY A 115 6.78 16.34 5.50
N PRO A 116 6.40 16.39 6.80
CA PRO A 116 5.07 16.11 7.36
C PRO A 116 4.06 17.26 7.14
N ARG A 117 4.50 18.40 6.60
CA ARG A 117 3.59 19.50 6.23
C ARG A 117 2.74 19.10 5.01
N PHE A 118 1.53 19.61 4.95
CA PHE A 118 0.75 19.60 3.71
C PHE A 118 1.35 20.56 2.69
N SER A 119 0.89 20.44 1.43
CA SER A 119 1.32 21.31 0.35
C SER A 119 0.82 22.74 0.56
N SER A 120 1.58 23.71 0.07
CA SER A 120 1.07 25.05 -0.21
C SER A 120 0.18 25.03 -1.45
N LYS A 121 -0.67 26.04 -1.62
CA LYS A 121 -1.53 26.15 -2.81
C LYS A 121 -0.76 26.21 -4.13
N ALA A 122 0.41 26.85 -4.13
CA ALA A 122 1.29 26.89 -5.29
C ALA A 122 1.80 25.48 -5.65
N GLU A 123 2.23 24.70 -4.66
CA GLU A 123 2.62 23.30 -4.85
C GLU A 123 1.44 22.47 -5.34
N SER A 124 0.28 22.57 -4.71
CA SER A 124 -0.94 21.85 -5.12
C SER A 124 -1.29 22.08 -6.60
N ASN A 125 -1.24 23.34 -7.04
CA ASN A 125 -1.47 23.70 -8.43
C ASN A 125 -0.38 23.17 -9.38
N ALA A 126 0.89 23.20 -8.97
CA ALA A 126 1.99 22.64 -9.76
C ALA A 126 1.85 21.11 -9.93
N LEU A 127 1.50 20.39 -8.86
CA LEU A 127 1.29 18.94 -8.90
C LEU A 127 0.14 18.57 -9.85
N ARG A 128 -0.94 19.35 -9.85
CA ARG A 128 -2.06 19.18 -10.80
C ARG A 128 -1.63 19.43 -12.24
N LEU A 129 -0.83 20.47 -12.48
CA LEU A 129 -0.29 20.78 -13.80
C LEU A 129 0.58 19.63 -14.35
N TRP A 130 1.30 18.93 -13.48
CA TRP A 130 2.07 17.72 -13.84
C TRP A 130 1.21 16.46 -14.06
N GLY A 131 -0.11 16.55 -13.93
CA GLY A 131 -1.03 15.41 -14.09
C GLY A 131 -1.21 14.57 -12.82
N GLY A 132 -0.82 15.09 -11.66
CA GLY A 132 -1.10 14.49 -10.36
C GLY A 132 -2.61 14.40 -10.10
N HIS A 133 -3.09 13.20 -9.80
CA HIS A 133 -4.50 12.95 -9.46
C HIS A 133 -4.72 12.92 -7.94
N LEU A 134 -3.73 12.42 -7.20
CA LEU A 134 -3.72 12.34 -5.75
C LEU A 134 -2.35 12.79 -5.24
N VAL A 135 -2.33 13.36 -4.04
CA VAL A 135 -1.11 13.63 -3.27
C VAL A 135 -1.07 12.69 -2.06
N SER A 136 0.09 12.12 -1.76
CA SER A 136 0.32 11.27 -0.59
C SER A 136 1.69 11.52 0.00
N MET A 137 2.03 10.86 1.10
CA MET A 137 3.35 10.94 1.75
C MET A 137 4.04 9.57 1.88
N THR A 138 3.48 8.51 1.28
CA THR A 138 3.88 7.14 1.64
C THR A 138 3.99 6.16 0.46
N THR A 139 3.51 6.51 -0.73
CA THR A 139 3.53 5.56 -1.86
C THR A 139 4.95 5.33 -2.35
N CYS A 140 5.74 6.39 -2.45
CA CYS A 140 7.20 6.35 -2.50
C CYS A 140 7.72 6.35 -1.05
N PRO A 141 8.64 5.45 -0.64
CA PRO A 141 9.37 4.44 -1.42
C PRO A 141 8.66 3.09 -1.62
N GLU A 142 7.52 2.88 -0.96
CA GLU A 142 6.93 1.55 -0.73
C GLU A 142 6.73 0.77 -2.04
N VAL A 143 6.30 1.44 -3.11
CA VAL A 143 6.05 0.84 -4.42
C VAL A 143 7.30 0.24 -5.07
N TYR A 144 8.43 0.95 -5.07
CA TYR A 144 9.63 0.44 -5.73
C TYR A 144 10.34 -0.59 -4.85
N LEU A 145 10.28 -0.47 -3.52
CA LEU A 145 10.84 -1.48 -2.63
C LEU A 145 10.08 -2.80 -2.70
N ALA A 146 8.74 -2.75 -2.81
CA ALA A 146 7.96 -3.96 -3.03
C ALA A 146 8.38 -4.64 -4.34
N LYS A 147 8.65 -3.85 -5.38
CA LYS A 147 9.13 -4.35 -6.66
C LYS A 147 10.54 -4.95 -6.56
N GLU A 148 11.48 -4.29 -5.89
CA GLU A 148 12.82 -4.83 -5.60
C GLU A 148 12.78 -6.12 -4.77
N ALA A 149 11.80 -6.24 -3.86
CA ALA A 149 11.60 -7.42 -3.03
C ALA A 149 10.89 -8.58 -3.77
N GLY A 150 10.50 -8.42 -5.04
CA GLY A 150 9.80 -9.46 -5.78
C GLY A 150 8.35 -9.67 -5.35
N LEU A 151 7.71 -8.61 -4.87
CA LEU A 151 6.32 -8.61 -4.46
C LEU A 151 5.43 -7.98 -5.53
N LEU A 152 4.37 -8.70 -5.91
CA LEU A 152 3.30 -8.17 -6.74
C LEU A 152 2.49 -7.16 -5.90
N TYR A 153 2.69 -5.88 -6.18
CA TYR A 153 2.22 -4.78 -5.33
C TYR A 153 1.20 -3.90 -6.03
N ALA A 154 0.12 -3.56 -5.34
CA ALA A 154 -0.90 -2.63 -5.81
C ALA A 154 -1.42 -1.78 -4.64
N VAL A 155 -2.02 -0.64 -4.96
CA VAL A 155 -2.52 0.33 -3.98
C VAL A 155 -3.99 0.63 -4.22
N ILE A 156 -4.75 0.64 -3.12
CA ILE A 156 -6.05 1.33 -3.05
C ILE A 156 -5.83 2.66 -2.30
N ALA A 157 -6.08 3.77 -2.99
CA ALA A 157 -5.94 5.11 -2.43
C ALA A 157 -7.32 5.73 -2.18
N MET A 158 -7.54 6.24 -0.98
CA MET A 158 -8.75 7.00 -0.62
C MET A 158 -8.42 8.48 -0.66
N ALA A 159 -9.16 9.23 -1.48
CA ALA A 159 -9.16 10.68 -1.39
C ALA A 159 -9.90 11.10 -0.11
N THR A 160 -9.19 11.69 0.84
CA THR A 160 -9.75 12.17 2.12
C THR A 160 -10.13 13.64 2.08
N ASP A 161 -9.53 14.39 1.17
CA ASP A 161 -9.64 15.85 1.04
C ASP A 161 -9.24 16.27 -0.38
N TYR A 162 -9.35 17.56 -0.67
CA TYR A 162 -8.96 18.16 -1.95
C TYR A 162 -7.64 18.94 -1.84
N ASP A 163 -6.75 18.57 -0.91
CA ASP A 163 -5.51 19.30 -0.60
C ASP A 163 -5.82 20.79 -0.32
N CYS A 164 -5.24 21.72 -1.06
CA CYS A 164 -5.49 23.16 -0.87
C CYS A 164 -5.63 23.94 -2.20
N TRP A 165 -5.87 23.26 -3.32
CA TRP A 165 -6.01 23.92 -4.64
C TRP A 165 -7.33 24.68 -4.79
N ARG A 166 -8.37 24.31 -4.03
CA ARG A 166 -9.66 25.03 -4.06
C ARG A 166 -9.57 26.36 -3.33
N ASP A 167 -10.40 27.33 -3.72
CA ASP A 167 -10.50 28.65 -3.06
C ASP A 167 -11.47 28.66 -1.87
N CYS A 168 -12.16 27.56 -1.59
CA CYS A 168 -13.07 27.43 -0.44
C CYS A 168 -12.32 27.15 0.88
N GLU A 169 -12.99 27.35 2.01
CA GLU A 169 -12.46 27.10 3.38
C GLU A 169 -12.07 25.64 3.66
N ASP A 170 -12.24 24.72 2.69
CA ASP A 170 -11.94 23.29 2.78
C ASP A 170 -10.43 22.97 2.67
N ASN A 171 -9.57 23.79 3.28
CA ASN A 171 -8.14 23.46 3.36
C ASN A 171 -7.95 22.21 4.22
N VAL A 172 -7.08 21.30 3.79
CA VAL A 172 -6.83 20.05 4.51
C VAL A 172 -6.30 20.30 5.93
N HIS A 173 -7.01 19.77 6.93
CA HIS A 173 -6.53 19.61 8.29
C HIS A 173 -6.48 18.13 8.66
N ALA A 174 -5.54 17.75 9.53
CA ALA A 174 -5.39 16.36 9.96
C ALA A 174 -6.69 15.78 10.58
N ALA A 175 -7.51 16.62 11.21
CA ALA A 175 -8.79 16.21 11.78
C ALA A 175 -9.80 15.78 10.70
N ASP A 176 -9.89 16.52 9.59
CA ASP A 176 -10.85 16.24 8.51
C ASP A 176 -10.50 14.92 7.80
N VAL A 177 -9.21 14.67 7.61
CA VAL A 177 -8.68 13.41 7.07
C VAL A 177 -9.17 12.23 7.90
N LEU A 178 -9.11 12.32 9.23
CA LEU A 178 -9.55 11.25 10.13
C LEU A 178 -11.07 11.03 10.10
N VAL A 179 -11.86 12.09 9.92
CA VAL A 179 -13.33 11.98 9.82
C VAL A 179 -13.74 11.25 8.54
N VAL A 180 -13.23 11.70 7.40
CA VAL A 180 -13.53 11.07 6.10
C VAL A 180 -13.01 9.64 6.06
N PHE A 181 -11.84 9.41 6.64
CA PHE A 181 -11.27 8.07 6.77
C PHE A 181 -12.21 7.13 7.55
N LYS A 182 -12.68 7.54 8.74
CA LYS A 182 -13.61 6.73 9.56
C LYS A 182 -14.91 6.39 8.83
N GLN A 183 -15.43 7.29 8.00
CA GLN A 183 -16.66 7.06 7.24
C GLN A 183 -16.50 6.04 6.11
N ASN A 184 -15.26 5.80 5.64
CA ASN A 184 -14.99 5.00 4.45
C ASN A 184 -14.10 3.77 4.72
N VAL A 185 -13.61 3.60 5.95
CA VAL A 185 -12.74 2.48 6.36
C VAL A 185 -13.37 1.11 6.09
N ASP A 186 -14.68 0.97 6.33
CA ASP A 186 -15.40 -0.28 6.11
C ASP A 186 -15.45 -0.65 4.63
N LYS A 187 -15.58 0.34 3.75
CA LYS A 187 -15.57 0.12 2.29
C LYS A 187 -14.24 -0.46 1.85
N ILE A 188 -13.12 0.12 2.30
CA ILE A 188 -11.78 -0.41 1.99
C ILE A 188 -11.61 -1.81 2.56
N THR A 189 -12.02 -2.01 3.82
CA THR A 189 -11.90 -3.31 4.50
C THR A 189 -12.62 -4.41 3.72
N ASN A 190 -13.85 -4.14 3.26
CA ASN A 190 -14.62 -5.07 2.43
C ASN A 190 -13.95 -5.34 1.07
N VAL A 191 -13.41 -4.30 0.42
CA VAL A 191 -12.66 -4.48 -0.84
C VAL A 191 -11.43 -5.34 -0.62
N LEU A 192 -10.67 -5.13 0.45
CA LEU A 192 -9.49 -5.93 0.77
C LEU A 192 -9.85 -7.39 1.06
N LEU A 193 -10.92 -7.63 1.82
CA LEU A 193 -11.44 -8.98 2.08
C LEU A 193 -11.75 -9.71 0.76
N GLU A 194 -12.52 -9.08 -0.12
CA GLU A 194 -12.89 -9.68 -1.41
C GLU A 194 -11.67 -9.85 -2.33
N THR A 195 -10.75 -8.89 -2.32
CA THR A 195 -9.49 -8.96 -3.09
C THR A 195 -8.66 -10.17 -2.68
N VAL A 196 -8.50 -10.43 -1.38
CA VAL A 196 -7.73 -11.59 -0.91
C VAL A 196 -8.37 -12.91 -1.36
N LYS A 197 -9.71 -13.00 -1.38
CA LYS A 197 -10.41 -14.19 -1.88
C LYS A 197 -10.14 -14.43 -3.36
N ILE A 198 -10.22 -13.38 -4.17
CA ILE A 198 -9.94 -13.47 -5.61
C ILE A 198 -8.47 -13.87 -5.83
N ILE A 199 -7.53 -13.25 -5.11
CA ILE A 199 -6.10 -13.62 -5.17
C ILE A 199 -5.90 -15.09 -4.80
N GLY A 200 -6.55 -15.56 -3.73
CA GLY A 200 -6.47 -16.94 -3.24
C GLY A 200 -6.94 -18.00 -4.23
N SER A 201 -7.89 -17.64 -5.10
CA SER A 201 -8.42 -18.52 -6.14
C SER A 201 -7.55 -18.54 -7.42
N GLY A 202 -6.60 -17.61 -7.56
CA GLY A 202 -5.78 -17.45 -8.76
C GLY A 202 -4.49 -18.27 -8.75
N GLU A 203 -3.96 -18.58 -9.94
CA GLU A 203 -2.61 -19.12 -10.12
C GLU A 203 -1.61 -17.98 -10.39
N TRP A 204 -0.53 -17.91 -9.60
CA TRP A 204 0.42 -16.78 -9.59
C TRP A 204 1.87 -17.17 -9.91
N LYS A 205 2.12 -18.46 -10.15
CA LYS A 205 3.48 -18.98 -10.35
C LYS A 205 4.22 -18.22 -11.44
N GLN A 206 3.54 -17.95 -12.56
CA GLN A 206 4.17 -17.32 -13.70
C GLN A 206 4.44 -15.82 -13.49
N ASP A 207 3.53 -15.10 -12.81
CA ASP A 207 3.73 -13.69 -12.48
C ASP A 207 4.92 -13.52 -11.52
N ILE A 208 5.01 -14.39 -10.51
CA ILE A 208 6.12 -14.40 -9.55
C ILE A 208 7.44 -14.74 -10.24
N LEU A 209 7.46 -15.72 -11.15
CA LEU A 209 8.66 -16.07 -11.91
C LEU A 209 9.14 -14.92 -12.80
N LYS A 210 8.21 -14.26 -13.52
CA LYS A 210 8.53 -13.08 -14.34
C LYS A 210 9.12 -11.94 -13.50
N LEU A 211 8.57 -11.67 -12.33
CA LEU A 211 9.08 -10.62 -11.45
C LEU A 211 10.47 -10.96 -10.88
N LYS A 212 10.72 -12.24 -10.55
CA LYS A 212 12.05 -12.70 -10.14
C LYS A 212 13.09 -12.52 -11.25
N ASP A 213 12.77 -12.93 -12.46
CA ASP A 213 13.63 -12.75 -13.63
C ASP A 213 13.94 -11.27 -13.90
N LEU A 214 12.94 -10.38 -13.75
CA LEU A 214 13.14 -8.94 -13.84
C LEU A 214 14.16 -8.42 -12.80
N ILE A 215 14.07 -8.89 -11.56
CA ILE A 215 15.00 -8.46 -10.49
C ILE A 215 16.40 -8.98 -10.74
N GLU A 216 16.55 -10.25 -11.11
CA GLU A 216 17.83 -10.88 -11.42
C GLU A 216 18.53 -10.17 -12.58
N THR A 217 17.78 -9.81 -13.63
CA THR A 217 18.32 -9.08 -14.78
C THR A 217 18.64 -7.62 -14.49
N SER A 218 17.93 -6.99 -13.55
CA SER A 218 18.14 -5.60 -13.10
C SER A 218 19.24 -5.47 -12.03
N ASN A 219 19.67 -6.57 -11.42
CA ASN A 219 20.74 -6.56 -10.44
C ASN A 219 22.11 -6.57 -11.14
N MET A 220 22.76 -5.41 -11.18
CA MET A 220 24.08 -5.24 -11.78
C MET A 220 25.21 -5.78 -10.89
N SER A 221 24.95 -6.00 -9.60
CA SER A 221 25.97 -6.48 -8.64
C SER A 221 26.18 -8.00 -8.68
N SER A 222 25.25 -8.76 -9.24
CA SER A 222 25.35 -10.23 -9.39
C SER A 222 26.08 -10.67 -10.66
N LYS A 223 26.56 -9.74 -11.48
CA LYS A 223 27.25 -10.01 -12.76
C LYS A 223 28.77 -9.88 -12.70
N ASN A 224 29.35 -9.63 -11.52
CA ASN A 224 30.79 -9.54 -11.29
C ASN A 224 31.27 -10.61 -10.32
#